data_AF-A0A349SF71-F1
#
_entry.id   AF-A0A349SF71-F1
#
_cell.length_a   1.000
_cell.length_b   1.000
_cell.length_c   1.000
_cell.angle_alpha   90.00
_cell.angle_beta   90.00
_cell.angle_gamma   90.00
#
_symmetry.space_group_name_H-M   'P 1'
#
loop_
_entity.id
_entity.type
_entity.pdbx_description
1 polymer ?
#
loop_
_entity_poly.entity_id
_entity_poly.type
_entity_poly.pdbx_seq_one_letter_code
_entity_poly.pdbx_strand_id
1 'polypeptide(L)'
;DGASLTIIEQEAHFLGEAGRFTMTLDLAQLKDCNPVFITALTLLNGSLDEVLSHCSTSARIAVIGPTASCLPEPLFARGVEVVGSARVVLLTRFREKLLAGQPWAETVAKYCIHRDQYQGVGAGGSTAAKQ
;
A
#
# COMPACT_ATOMS: atom_id res chain seq x y z
N ASP A 1 -19.55 -7.74 17.62
CA ASP A 1 -19.42 -6.70 16.58
C ASP A 1 -18.76 -5.46 17.16
N GLY A 2 -17.49 -5.22 16.82
CA GLY A 2 -16.74 -4.08 17.35
C GLY A 2 -15.29 -4.13 16.93
N ALA A 3 -14.99 -3.81 15.68
CA ALA A 3 -13.61 -3.61 15.24
C ALA A 3 -13.10 -2.27 15.80
N SER A 4 -11.94 -2.29 16.46
CA SER A 4 -11.18 -1.09 16.79
C SER A 4 -10.32 -0.67 15.60
N LEU A 5 -10.01 0.62 15.51
CA LEU A 5 -9.06 1.15 14.53
C LEU A 5 -7.97 1.92 15.27
N THR A 6 -6.73 1.49 15.05
CA THR A 6 -5.52 2.19 15.47
C THR A 6 -4.87 2.79 14.23
N ILE A 7 -4.57 4.08 14.26
CA ILE A 7 -3.90 4.84 13.21
C ILE A 7 -2.51 5.20 13.74
N ILE A 8 -1.48 4.76 13.03
CA ILE A 8 -0.12 5.25 13.25
C ILE A 8 0.10 6.46 12.34
N GLU A 9 0.31 7.62 12.94
CA GLU A 9 0.54 8.88 12.22
C GLU A 9 1.83 9.53 12.74
N GLN A 10 2.73 9.87 11.83
CA GLN A 10 4.05 10.44 12.16
C GLN A 10 3.97 11.93 12.50
N GLU A 11 3.00 12.63 11.91
CA GLU A 11 2.83 14.05 12.11
C GLU A 11 1.97 14.33 13.36
N ALA A 12 2.63 14.69 14.46
CA ALA A 12 2.01 14.80 15.78
C ALA A 12 0.82 15.79 15.85
N HIS A 13 0.74 16.76 14.93
CA HIS A 13 -0.35 17.71 14.87
C HIS A 13 -1.69 17.07 14.47
N PHE A 14 -1.67 15.91 13.81
CA PHE A 14 -2.90 15.18 13.53
C PHE A 14 -3.47 14.51 14.78
N LEU A 15 -2.69 14.18 15.82
CA LEU A 15 -3.13 13.37 16.98
C LEU A 15 -4.42 13.87 17.66
N GLY A 16 -4.73 15.16 17.57
CA GLY A 16 -5.98 15.75 18.07
C GLY A 16 -7.25 15.38 17.27
N GLU A 17 -7.10 14.81 16.08
CA GLU A 17 -8.20 14.51 15.15
C GLU A 17 -8.76 13.07 15.28
N ALA A 18 -8.26 12.31 16.27
CA ALA A 18 -8.51 10.87 16.38
C ALA A 18 -10.00 10.49 16.54
N GLY A 19 -10.85 11.41 17.02
CA GLY A 19 -12.28 11.18 17.16
C GLY A 19 -12.60 9.92 17.96
N ARG A 20 -13.13 8.89 17.29
CA ARG A 20 -13.46 7.57 17.88
C ARG A 20 -12.38 6.51 17.72
N PHE A 21 -11.27 6.85 17.09
CA PHE A 21 -10.17 5.94 16.78
C PHE A 21 -9.00 6.21 17.72
N THR A 22 -8.13 5.21 17.89
CA THR A 22 -6.85 5.43 18.53
C THR A 22 -5.90 5.99 17.49
N MET A 23 -5.31 7.16 17.74
CA MET A 23 -4.23 7.68 16.89
C MET A 23 -2.98 7.90 17.73
N THR A 24 -1.85 7.41 17.24
CA THR A 24 -0.63 7.33 18.03
C THR A 24 0.61 7.35 17.14
N LEU A 25 1.74 7.76 17.71
CA LEU A 25 3.07 7.62 17.12
C LEU A 25 3.70 6.25 17.45
N ASP A 26 3.11 5.51 18.40
CA ASP A 26 3.66 4.27 18.95
C ASP A 26 3.40 3.08 18.02
N LEU A 27 4.42 2.72 17.24
CA LEU A 27 4.40 1.55 16.36
C LEU A 27 4.15 0.23 17.12
N ALA A 28 4.47 0.13 18.42
CA ALA A 28 4.29 -1.12 19.17
C ALA A 28 2.82 -1.58 19.23
N GLN A 29 1.87 -0.65 19.03
CA GLN A 29 0.43 -0.94 18.95
C GLN A 29 0.06 -1.82 17.75
N LEU A 30 0.91 -1.90 16.72
CA LEU A 30 0.68 -2.76 15.56
C LEU A 30 0.70 -4.25 15.90
N LYS A 31 1.32 -4.63 17.03
CA LYS A 31 1.41 -6.03 17.47
C LYS A 31 0.04 -6.69 17.66
N ASP A 32 -0.96 -5.91 18.07
CA ASP A 32 -2.31 -6.39 18.35
C ASP A 32 -3.29 -6.11 17.20
N CYS A 33 -2.80 -5.56 16.08
CA CYS A 33 -3.61 -5.18 14.93
C CYS A 33 -3.68 -6.29 13.87
N ASN A 34 -4.89 -6.61 13.42
CA ASN A 34 -5.13 -7.48 12.26
C ASN A 34 -6.51 -7.19 11.64
N PRO A 35 -6.62 -6.82 10.34
CA PRO A 35 -5.52 -6.60 9.38
C PRO A 35 -4.76 -5.28 9.60
N VAL A 36 -3.60 -5.14 8.94
CA VAL A 36 -2.77 -3.91 8.95
C VAL A 36 -2.68 -3.33 7.54
N PHE A 37 -2.97 -2.04 7.41
CA PHE A 37 -2.85 -1.27 6.17
C PHE A 37 -1.71 -0.27 6.29
N ILE A 38 -0.73 -0.37 5.41
CA ILE A 38 0.48 0.46 5.43
C ILE A 38 0.44 1.38 4.20
N THR A 39 0.59 2.68 4.41
CA THR A 39 0.76 3.63 3.29
C THR A 39 2.02 3.30 2.51
N ALA A 40 1.96 3.32 1.18
CA ALA A 40 3.13 3.09 0.33
C ALA A 40 4.20 4.18 0.46
N LEU A 41 3.91 5.31 1.13
CA LEU A 41 4.90 6.33 1.47
C LEU A 41 6.08 5.77 2.30
N THR A 42 5.86 4.69 3.06
CA THR A 42 6.92 4.01 3.83
C THR A 42 8.07 3.48 2.95
N LEU A 43 7.84 3.33 1.65
CA LEU A 43 8.88 3.01 0.67
C LEU A 43 9.81 4.20 0.37
N LEU A 44 9.27 5.42 0.35
CA LEU A 44 10.04 6.63 0.01
C LEU A 44 10.87 7.13 1.19
N ASN A 45 10.31 7.07 2.40
CA ASN A 45 11.01 7.50 3.62
C ASN A 45 11.83 6.36 4.27
N GLY A 46 11.79 5.15 3.71
CA GLY A 46 12.57 4.01 4.19
C GLY A 46 12.05 3.36 5.48
N SER A 47 10.84 3.71 5.95
CA SER A 47 10.31 3.22 7.23
C SER A 47 9.54 1.88 7.13
N LEU A 48 9.41 1.28 5.94
CA LEU A 48 8.60 0.08 5.76
C LEU A 48 9.08 -1.09 6.65
N ASP A 49 10.38 -1.39 6.64
CA ASP A 49 10.92 -2.54 7.38
C ASP A 49 10.75 -2.37 8.90
N GLU A 50 10.85 -1.13 9.41
CA GLU A 50 10.56 -0.80 10.81
C GLU A 50 9.09 -1.07 11.14
N VAL A 51 8.15 -0.54 10.36
CA VAL A 51 6.70 -0.75 10.54
C VAL A 51 6.35 -2.24 10.52
N LEU A 52 6.90 -3.00 9.57
CA LEU A 52 6.68 -4.44 9.46
C LEU A 52 7.19 -5.19 10.69
N SER A 53 8.31 -4.77 11.28
CA SER A 53 8.88 -5.41 12.47
C SER A 53 7.99 -5.33 13.72
N HIS A 54 7.07 -4.36 13.76
CA HIS A 54 6.09 -4.20 14.84
C HIS A 54 4.77 -4.94 14.59
N CYS A 55 4.53 -5.40 13.36
CA CYS A 55 3.32 -6.16 13.04
C CYS A 55 3.41 -7.59 13.62
N SER A 56 2.27 -8.15 14.01
CA SER A 56 2.20 -9.58 14.31
C SER A 56 2.59 -10.41 13.09
N THR A 57 3.30 -11.53 13.30
CA THR A 57 3.62 -12.49 12.24
C THR A 57 2.39 -13.15 11.61
N SER A 58 1.24 -13.09 12.29
CA SER A 58 -0.06 -13.56 11.79
C SER A 58 -0.93 -12.45 11.17
N ALA A 59 -0.45 -11.21 11.15
CA ALA A 59 -1.19 -10.10 10.57
C ALA A 59 -1.31 -10.24 9.05
N ARG A 60 -2.51 -9.96 8.53
CA ARG A 60 -2.70 -9.77 7.09
C ARG A 60 -2.32 -8.35 6.73
N ILE A 61 -1.29 -8.19 5.90
CA ILE A 61 -0.65 -6.91 5.63
C ILE A 61 -0.91 -6.48 4.19
N ALA A 62 -1.38 -5.25 4.03
CA ALA A 62 -1.53 -4.59 2.73
C ALA A 62 -0.69 -3.32 2.67
N VAL A 63 0.11 -3.15 1.59
CA VAL A 63 0.79 -1.89 1.29
C VAL A 63 0.01 -1.16 0.20
N ILE A 64 -0.47 0.05 0.49
CA ILE A 64 -1.43 0.76 -0.36
C ILE A 64 -0.95 2.18 -0.65
N GLY A 65 -0.95 2.55 -1.92
CA GLY A 65 -0.76 3.92 -2.37
C GLY A 65 -0.08 3.98 -3.73
N PRO A 66 -0.17 5.12 -4.44
CA PRO A 66 0.42 5.28 -5.78
C PRO A 66 1.93 4.93 -5.84
N THR A 67 2.64 5.14 -4.74
CA THR A 67 4.06 4.81 -4.58
C THR A 67 4.35 3.31 -4.70
N ALA A 68 3.39 2.43 -4.40
CA ALA A 68 3.54 0.98 -4.53
C ALA A 68 3.33 0.48 -5.98
N SER A 69 3.68 1.32 -6.97
CA SER A 69 3.62 0.96 -8.40
C SER A 69 4.84 0.20 -8.91
N CYS A 70 5.76 -0.18 -8.01
CA CYS A 70 6.89 -1.03 -8.31
C CYS A 70 6.47 -2.51 -8.48
N LEU A 71 7.41 -3.36 -8.88
CA LEU A 71 7.22 -4.81 -8.86
C LEU A 71 6.89 -5.27 -7.43
N PRO A 72 5.85 -6.09 -7.24
CA PRO A 72 5.38 -6.44 -5.89
C PRO A 72 6.20 -7.55 -5.21
N GLU A 73 7.07 -8.27 -5.93
CA GLU A 73 7.89 -9.35 -5.36
C GLU A 73 8.68 -8.95 -4.12
N PRO A 74 9.40 -7.81 -4.10
CA PRO A 74 10.16 -7.42 -2.91
C PRO A 74 9.27 -7.11 -1.70
N LEU A 75 8.00 -6.75 -1.92
CA LEU A 75 7.02 -6.55 -0.85
C LEU A 75 6.51 -7.90 -0.33
N PHE A 76 6.15 -8.81 -1.24
CA PHE A 76 5.70 -10.15 -0.87
C PHE A 76 6.79 -10.95 -0.12
N ALA A 77 8.06 -10.78 -0.50
CA ALA A 77 9.20 -11.36 0.21
C ALA A 77 9.33 -10.86 1.67
N ARG A 78 8.75 -9.69 1.99
CA ARG A 78 8.70 -9.09 3.34
C ARG A 78 7.45 -9.48 4.13
N GLY A 79 6.65 -10.42 3.63
CA GLY A 79 5.42 -10.85 4.29
C GLY A 79 4.19 -10.01 3.99
N VAL A 80 4.29 -8.99 3.12
CA VAL A 80 3.10 -8.30 2.57
C VAL A 80 2.26 -9.32 1.80
N GLU A 81 0.94 -9.26 1.97
CA GLU A 81 -0.01 -10.15 1.29
C GLU A 81 -0.66 -9.46 0.09
N VAL A 82 -0.91 -8.15 0.22
CA VAL A 82 -1.63 -7.36 -0.79
C VAL A 82 -0.88 -6.08 -1.13
N VAL A 83 -0.79 -5.78 -2.42
CA VAL A 83 -0.32 -4.48 -2.92
C VAL A 83 -1.45 -3.77 -3.65
N GLY A 84 -1.82 -2.58 -3.17
CA GLY A 84 -2.84 -1.73 -3.78
C GLY A 84 -2.23 -0.46 -4.35
N SER A 85 -2.43 -0.19 -5.64
CA SER A 85 -1.90 1.03 -6.27
C SER A 85 -2.78 1.45 -7.45
N ALA A 86 -2.27 2.30 -8.34
CA ALA A 86 -2.99 2.81 -9.49
C ALA A 86 -2.11 2.85 -10.75
N ARG A 87 -2.70 2.54 -11.90
CA ARG A 87 -2.06 2.62 -13.22
C ARG A 87 -2.59 3.84 -13.95
N VAL A 88 -1.70 4.65 -14.52
CA VAL A 88 -2.09 5.76 -15.40
C VAL A 88 -2.79 5.19 -16.63
N VAL A 89 -4.02 5.64 -16.90
CA VAL A 89 -4.83 5.23 -18.06
C VAL A 89 -5.10 6.39 -19.03
N LEU A 90 -4.90 7.64 -18.59
CA LEU A 90 -5.00 8.85 -19.42
C LEU A 90 -3.74 9.72 -19.29
N LEU A 91 -2.65 9.32 -19.95
CA LEU A 91 -1.32 9.91 -19.75
C LEU A 91 -1.26 11.43 -19.96
N THR A 92 -1.83 11.95 -21.05
CA THR A 92 -1.79 13.40 -21.35
C THR A 92 -2.48 14.21 -20.25
N ARG A 93 -3.70 13.81 -19.85
CA ARG A 93 -4.45 14.47 -18.77
C ARG A 93 -3.78 14.31 -17.41
N PHE A 94 -3.19 13.14 -17.14
CA PHE A 94 -2.42 12.91 -15.92
C PHE A 94 -1.25 13.90 -15.84
N ARG A 95 -0.48 14.06 -16.92
CA ARG A 95 0.64 15.01 -16.98
C ARG A 95 0.19 16.45 -16.77
N GLU A 96 -0.88 16.88 -17.44
CA GLU A 96 -1.44 18.23 -17.29
C GLU A 96 -1.84 18.52 -15.84
N LYS A 97 -2.64 17.63 -15.24
CA LYS A 97 -3.09 17.77 -13.85
C LYS A 97 -1.93 17.70 -12.86
N LEU A 98 -0.95 16.81 -13.08
CA LEU A 98 0.23 16.68 -12.24
C LEU A 98 1.06 17.96 -12.23
N LEU A 99 1.35 18.52 -13.41
CA LEU A 99 2.11 19.78 -13.55
C LEU A 99 1.35 20.98 -12.96
N ALA A 100 0.01 20.94 -12.99
CA ALA A 100 -0.84 21.97 -12.39
C ALA A 100 -1.11 21.77 -10.89
N GLY A 101 -0.56 20.72 -10.25
CA GLY A 101 -0.83 20.41 -8.84
C GLY A 101 -2.29 20.04 -8.55
N GLN A 102 -3.05 19.60 -9.56
CA GLN A 102 -4.47 19.30 -9.46
C GLN A 102 -4.73 17.82 -9.12
N PRO A 103 -5.90 17.50 -8.53
CA PRO A 103 -6.32 16.11 -8.34
C PRO A 103 -6.39 15.34 -9.67
N TRP A 104 -5.70 14.21 -9.72
CA TRP A 104 -5.52 13.38 -10.91
C TRP A 104 -6.18 12.00 -10.82
N ALA A 105 -7.01 11.75 -9.80
CA ALA A 105 -7.64 10.45 -9.57
C ALA A 105 -8.46 9.92 -10.76
N GLU A 106 -9.07 10.80 -11.56
CA GLU A 106 -9.82 10.43 -12.77
C GLU A 106 -8.95 9.87 -13.91
N THR A 107 -7.63 10.09 -13.84
CA THR A 107 -6.69 9.73 -14.92
C THR A 107 -6.00 8.39 -14.69
N VAL A 108 -6.33 7.72 -13.58
CA VAL A 108 -5.73 6.46 -13.16
C VAL A 108 -6.81 5.41 -12.91
N ALA A 109 -6.46 4.13 -13.11
CA ALA A 109 -7.27 2.99 -12.68
C ALA A 109 -6.60 2.33 -11.48
N LYS A 110 -7.33 2.18 -10.37
CA LYS A 110 -6.85 1.45 -9.19
C LYS A 110 -6.71 -0.03 -9.52
N TYR A 111 -5.70 -0.67 -8.96
CA TYR A 111 -5.51 -2.12 -9.02
C TYR A 111 -5.10 -2.67 -7.66
N CYS A 112 -5.28 -3.97 -7.50
CA CYS A 112 -4.91 -4.75 -6.32
C CYS A 112 -4.25 -6.04 -6.81
N ILE A 113 -3.10 -6.38 -6.24
CA ILE A 113 -2.40 -7.64 -6.52
C ILE A 113 -2.31 -8.39 -5.20
N HIS A 114 -2.94 -9.56 -5.15
CA HIS A 114 -2.76 -10.49 -4.05
C HIS A 114 -1.57 -11.42 -4.35
N ARG A 115 -0.79 -11.77 -3.32
CA ARG A 115 0.42 -12.60 -3.46
C ARG A 115 0.16 -13.94 -4.16
N ASP A 116 -0.96 -14.59 -3.88
CA ASP A 116 -1.33 -15.88 -4.48
C ASP A 116 -1.70 -15.80 -5.98
N GLN A 117 -2.07 -14.61 -6.45
CA GLN A 117 -2.41 -14.33 -7.85
C GLN A 117 -1.18 -13.88 -8.66
N TYR A 118 -0.08 -13.58 -7.97
CA TYR A 118 1.11 -13.02 -8.59
C TYR A 118 2.05 -14.12 -9.11
N GLN A 119 2.18 -14.22 -10.43
CA GLN A 119 2.93 -15.30 -11.08
C GLN A 119 4.46 -15.07 -11.12
N GLY A 120 4.95 -13.85 -10.86
CA GLY A 120 6.37 -13.51 -11.04
C GLY A 120 6.67 -12.91 -12.42
N VAL A 121 7.64 -12.00 -12.47
CA VAL A 121 8.23 -11.57 -13.75
C VAL A 121 8.88 -12.77 -14.45
N GLY A 122 8.42 -13.09 -15.66
CA GLY A 122 9.00 -14.16 -16.49
C GLY A 122 8.29 -15.52 -16.43
N ALA A 123 7.25 -15.68 -15.60
CA ALA A 123 6.44 -16.91 -15.57
C ALA A 123 5.54 -17.09 -16.81
N GLY A 124 5.46 -16.08 -17.69
CA GLY A 124 4.79 -16.16 -18.98
C GLY A 124 5.68 -16.78 -20.06
N GLY A 125 5.81 -18.11 -20.06
CA GLY A 125 6.36 -18.85 -21.20
C GLY A 125 5.33 -19.03 -22.32
N SER A 126 5.70 -18.61 -23.53
CA SER A 126 5.13 -19.03 -24.83
C SER A 126 3.61 -18.86 -25.03
N THR A 127 3.18 -17.71 -25.53
CA THR A 127 2.08 -17.70 -26.49
C THR A 127 2.63 -18.26 -27.81
N ALA A 128 2.58 -19.60 -27.95
CA ALA A 128 2.54 -20.20 -29.26
C ALA A 128 1.31 -19.64 -29.98
N ALA A 129 1.54 -18.73 -30.93
CA ALA A 129 0.54 -18.38 -31.92
C ALA A 129 0.10 -19.68 -32.62
N LYS A 130 -1.07 -20.19 -32.25
CA LYS A 130 -1.80 -21.19 -33.01
C LYS A 130 -3.01 -20.51 -33.63
N GLN A 131 -2.92 -20.47 -34.96
CA GLN A 131 -3.92 -20.17 -36.00
C GLN A 131 -4.26 -18.70 -36.21
#